data_AF-A0A8E0RRH1-F1
#
_entry.id   AF-A0A8E0RRH1-F1
#
_cell.length_a   1.000
_cell.length_b   1.000
_cell.length_c   1.000
_cell.angle_alpha   90.00
_cell.angle_beta   90.00
_cell.angle_gamma   90.00
#
_symmetry.space_group_name_H-M   'P 1'
#
loop_
_entity.id
_entity.type
_entity.pdbx_description
1 polymer ?
#
loop_
_entity_poly.entity_id
_entity_poly.type
_entity_poly.pdbx_seq_one_letter_code
_entity_poly.pdbx_strand_id
1 'polypeptide(L)'
;MGLPSSFFSISVPLATTRIVQVAQLVRAGGVIAIPTDTIYGLACSAHSISALKRIRKIKGRSLRKPMAICLERVSSIPQVCDTHGLPDGLLSALLPGPVTVVLPRLRDDPLNRELNPNINSFGVRVPDCGFVQKLLWALRANQDPSLPDSDAADKDHPLVLTSANISGDMSTLCVEEFRDIWPLLDLVVDGGPICSSVNSGETIARAGSTIVDLCSVALRREYRVIRDGRLVIISILSGVWPLFFAVWCFLPLLNECIGERRLLN
;
A
#
# COMPACT_ATOMS: atom_id res chain seq x y z
N MET A 1 -6.63 32.55 -6.22
CA MET A 1 -6.69 32.76 -4.76
C MET A 1 -6.08 31.55 -4.09
N GLY A 2 -4.88 31.69 -3.52
CA GLY A 2 -4.24 30.63 -2.74
C GLY A 2 -5.00 30.42 -1.43
N LEU A 3 -5.20 29.16 -1.05
CA LEU A 3 -5.85 28.80 0.19
C LEU A 3 -5.01 29.29 1.39
N PRO A 4 -5.63 29.82 2.46
CA PRO A 4 -4.92 30.33 3.64
C PRO A 4 -4.18 29.22 4.39
N SER A 5 -3.11 29.60 5.09
CA SER A 5 -2.14 28.78 5.83
C SER A 5 -2.67 28.06 7.09
N SER A 6 -3.98 27.83 7.18
CA SER A 6 -4.62 26.97 8.19
C SER A 6 -4.70 25.54 7.67
N PHE A 7 -4.27 24.55 8.45
CA PHE A 7 -4.34 23.13 8.08
C PHE A 7 -5.75 22.75 7.61
N PHE A 8 -5.87 22.28 6.37
CA PHE A 8 -7.12 21.75 5.85
C PHE A 8 -7.25 20.28 6.26
N SER A 9 -8.03 20.03 7.29
CA SER A 9 -8.68 18.74 7.47
C SER A 9 -10.05 18.79 6.78
N ILE A 10 -10.34 17.82 5.92
CA ILE A 10 -11.65 17.70 5.25
C ILE A 10 -12.16 16.27 5.38
N SER A 11 -13.47 16.11 5.45
CA SER A 11 -14.07 14.78 5.52
C SER A 11 -13.92 14.00 4.22
N VAL A 12 -13.92 12.66 4.27
CA VAL A 12 -13.92 11.78 3.09
C VAL A 12 -15.01 12.17 2.06
N PRO A 13 -16.27 12.46 2.43
CA PRO A 13 -17.27 12.93 1.47
C PRO A 13 -16.85 14.19 0.72
N LEU A 14 -16.31 15.21 1.40
CA LEU A 14 -15.86 16.44 0.76
C LEU A 14 -14.59 16.23 -0.09
N ALA A 15 -13.65 15.40 0.38
CA ALA A 15 -12.47 15.04 -0.40
C ALA A 15 -12.86 14.28 -1.67
N THR A 16 -13.87 13.41 -1.59
CA THR A 16 -14.38 12.62 -2.72
C THR A 16 -15.05 13.50 -3.77
N THR A 17 -15.83 14.51 -3.38
CA THR A 17 -16.41 15.46 -4.36
C THR A 17 -15.35 16.34 -5.02
N ARG A 18 -14.18 16.49 -4.38
CA ARG A 18 -13.02 17.25 -4.87
C ARG A 18 -11.86 16.36 -5.31
N ILE A 19 -12.15 15.13 -5.74
CA ILE A 19 -11.09 14.13 -5.97
C ILE A 19 -10.07 14.56 -7.04
N VAL A 20 -10.50 15.33 -8.04
CA VAL A 20 -9.61 15.87 -9.08
C VAL A 20 -8.62 16.86 -8.47
N GLN A 21 -9.07 17.76 -7.59
CA GLN A 21 -8.20 18.71 -6.89
C GLN A 21 -7.25 18.00 -5.93
N VAL A 22 -7.71 16.97 -5.22
CA VAL A 22 -6.84 16.14 -4.36
C VAL A 22 -5.77 15.43 -5.19
N ALA A 23 -6.15 14.85 -6.34
CA ALA A 23 -5.20 14.23 -7.26
C ALA A 23 -4.18 15.24 -7.81
N GLN A 24 -4.61 16.45 -8.17
CA GLN A 24 -3.71 17.54 -8.59
C GLN A 24 -2.72 17.93 -7.49
N LEU A 25 -3.18 18.06 -6.24
CA LEU A 25 -2.32 18.32 -5.08
C LEU A 25 -1.22 17.25 -4.94
N VAL A 26 -1.60 15.97 -5.03
CA VAL A 26 -0.66 14.84 -4.94
C VAL A 26 0.31 14.82 -6.13
N ARG A 27 -0.16 15.11 -7.35
CA ARG A 27 0.70 15.23 -8.54
C ARG A 27 1.72 16.35 -8.40
N ALA A 28 1.32 17.49 -7.83
CA ALA A 28 2.19 18.62 -7.56
C ALA A 28 3.23 18.36 -6.45
N GLY A 29 3.32 17.14 -5.91
CA GLY A 29 4.26 16.77 -4.85
C GLY A 29 3.71 16.99 -3.44
N GLY A 30 2.39 17.14 -3.31
CA GLY A 30 1.70 17.18 -2.03
C GLY A 30 1.83 15.86 -1.26
N VAL A 31 1.98 15.98 0.06
CA VAL A 31 1.96 14.88 1.03
C VAL A 31 0.66 15.00 1.82
N ILE A 32 -0.16 13.96 1.76
CA ILE A 32 -1.49 13.96 2.37
C ILE A 32 -1.62 12.82 3.39
N ALA A 33 -2.45 12.98 4.42
CA ALA A 33 -2.88 11.88 5.27
C ALA A 33 -4.28 11.40 4.85
N ILE A 34 -4.46 10.09 4.75
CA ILE A 34 -5.70 9.47 4.25
C ILE A 34 -6.09 8.24 5.09
N PRO A 35 -7.39 7.96 5.26
CA PRO A 35 -7.84 6.70 5.84
C PRO A 35 -7.60 5.54 4.85
N THR A 36 -7.42 4.34 5.39
CA THR A 36 -7.32 3.11 4.60
C THR A 36 -8.18 2.01 5.22
N ASP A 37 -8.26 0.87 4.55
CA ASP A 37 -8.83 -0.40 5.04
C ASP A 37 -8.04 -1.05 6.19
N THR A 38 -6.92 -0.44 6.61
CA THR A 38 -6.08 -0.94 7.72
C THR A 38 -5.91 0.10 8.82
N ILE A 39 -5.13 1.16 8.55
CA ILE A 39 -4.73 2.24 9.47
C ILE A 39 -4.62 3.54 8.67
N TYR A 40 -4.52 4.70 9.30
CA TYR A 40 -4.23 5.93 8.57
C TYR A 40 -2.84 5.88 7.92
N GLY A 41 -2.72 6.48 6.73
CA GLY A 41 -1.49 6.50 5.95
C GLY A 41 -1.10 7.89 5.47
N LEU A 42 0.20 8.18 5.45
CA LEU A 42 0.79 9.25 4.66
C LEU A 42 0.97 8.79 3.23
N ALA A 43 0.52 9.62 2.30
CA ALA A 43 0.53 9.32 0.89
C ALA A 43 1.15 10.45 0.06
N CYS A 44 1.86 10.06 -1.00
CA CYS A 44 2.33 10.98 -2.03
C CYS A 44 2.55 10.25 -3.36
N SER A 45 2.71 11.01 -4.43
CA SER A 45 3.07 10.46 -5.75
C SER A 45 4.39 9.69 -5.70
N ALA A 46 4.42 8.45 -6.19
CA ALA A 46 5.66 7.67 -6.33
C ALA A 46 6.66 8.29 -7.32
N HIS A 47 6.20 9.18 -8.19
CA HIS A 47 7.03 9.89 -9.16
C HIS A 47 7.67 11.17 -8.60
N SER A 48 7.22 11.66 -7.43
CA SER A 48 7.69 12.94 -6.87
C SER A 48 8.85 12.74 -5.88
N ILE A 49 10.10 12.93 -6.34
CA ILE A 49 11.30 12.82 -5.48
C ILE A 49 11.20 13.77 -4.27
N SER A 50 10.71 14.99 -4.46
CA SER A 50 10.54 15.96 -3.38
C SER A 50 9.55 15.46 -2.32
N ALA A 51 8.42 14.90 -2.73
CA ALA A 51 7.44 14.33 -1.80
C ALA A 51 7.98 13.08 -1.08
N LEU A 52 8.73 12.21 -1.78
CA LEU A 52 9.41 11.06 -1.16
C LEU A 52 10.38 11.50 -0.06
N LYS A 53 11.18 12.55 -0.32
CA LYS A 53 12.08 13.15 0.68
C LYS A 53 11.31 13.74 1.86
N ARG A 54 10.18 14.43 1.60
CA ARG A 54 9.30 14.97 2.65
C ARG A 54 8.72 13.87 3.54
N ILE A 55 8.13 12.81 2.98
CA ILE A 55 7.61 11.68 3.78
C ILE A 55 8.71 11.06 4.66
N ARG A 56 9.92 10.85 4.12
CA ARG A 56 11.04 10.31 4.90
C ARG A 56 11.42 11.20 6.07
N LYS A 57 11.48 12.53 5.84
CA LYS A 57 11.76 13.53 6.87
C LYS A 57 10.68 13.54 7.95
N ILE A 58 9.40 13.58 7.56
CA ILE A 58 8.25 13.56 8.49
C ILE A 58 8.31 12.32 9.39
N LYS A 59 8.61 11.16 8.81
CA LYS A 59 8.64 9.90 9.57
C LYS A 59 9.92 9.65 10.36
N GLY A 60 10.95 10.48 10.22
CA GLY A 60 12.29 10.18 10.75
C GLY A 60 12.83 8.83 10.24
N ARG A 61 12.46 8.43 9.00
CA ARG A 61 12.68 7.08 8.49
C ARG A 61 14.03 6.98 7.79
N SER A 62 14.82 5.97 8.13
CA SER A 62 16.06 5.67 7.40
C SER A 62 15.76 5.17 5.98
N LEU A 63 16.68 5.42 5.04
CA LEU A 63 16.58 4.94 3.66
C LEU A 63 16.50 3.41 3.55
N ARG A 64 16.92 2.69 4.60
CA ARG A 64 16.91 1.22 4.64
C ARG A 64 15.51 0.62 4.82
N LYS A 65 14.52 1.40 5.29
CA LYS A 65 13.15 0.90 5.48
C LYS A 65 12.32 1.22 4.23
N PRO A 66 12.03 0.25 3.34
CA PRO A 66 11.32 0.50 2.09
C PRO A 66 9.90 1.02 2.33
N MET A 67 9.39 1.85 1.42
CA MET A 67 7.99 2.28 1.37
C MET A 67 7.23 1.46 0.34
N ALA A 68 6.01 1.07 0.67
CA ALA A 68 5.14 0.36 -0.25
C ALA A 68 4.48 1.34 -1.23
N ILE A 69 4.16 0.84 -2.42
CA ILE A 69 3.32 1.52 -3.40
C ILE A 69 1.92 0.90 -3.41
N CYS A 70 0.93 1.73 -3.70
CA CYS A 70 -0.44 1.35 -3.94
C CYS A 70 -0.77 1.58 -5.42
N LEU A 71 -1.48 0.61 -5.99
CA LEU A 71 -2.01 0.65 -7.35
C LEU A 71 -3.53 0.57 -7.32
N GLU A 72 -4.18 1.08 -8.36
CA GLU A 72 -5.64 1.06 -8.48
C GLU A 72 -6.17 -0.38 -8.60
N ARG A 73 -5.52 -1.21 -9.42
CA ARG A 73 -5.99 -2.55 -9.76
C ARG A 73 -4.85 -3.57 -9.79
N VAL A 74 -5.19 -4.84 -9.57
CA VAL A 74 -4.23 -5.95 -9.60
C VAL A 74 -3.58 -6.10 -10.98
N SER A 75 -4.34 -5.84 -12.05
CA SER A 75 -3.84 -5.90 -13.44
C SER A 75 -2.76 -4.85 -13.76
N SER A 76 -2.55 -3.86 -12.89
CA SER A 76 -1.50 -2.85 -13.00
C SER A 76 -0.14 -3.33 -12.51
N ILE A 77 -0.10 -4.38 -11.67
CA ILE A 77 1.14 -4.85 -11.02
C ILE A 77 2.22 -5.21 -12.05
N PRO A 78 1.93 -5.91 -13.16
CA PRO A 78 2.94 -6.23 -14.17
C PRO A 78 3.58 -5.00 -14.84
N GLN A 79 2.95 -3.82 -14.75
CA GLN A 79 3.53 -2.58 -15.29
C GLN A 79 4.68 -2.03 -14.42
N VAL A 80 4.79 -2.45 -13.14
CA VAL A 80 5.77 -1.89 -12.18
C VAL A 80 6.62 -2.95 -11.48
N CYS A 81 6.23 -4.22 -11.53
CA CYS A 81 6.92 -5.33 -10.89
C CYS A 81 7.01 -6.54 -11.81
N ASP A 82 8.08 -7.32 -11.65
CA ASP A 82 8.22 -8.60 -12.33
C ASP A 82 7.30 -9.64 -11.67
N THR A 83 6.32 -10.11 -12.44
CA THR A 83 5.37 -11.15 -12.02
C THR A 83 5.60 -12.46 -12.77
N HIS A 84 6.68 -12.59 -13.55
CA HIS A 84 6.95 -13.77 -14.36
C HIS A 84 7.10 -15.02 -13.48
N GLY A 85 6.39 -16.10 -13.85
CA GLY A 85 6.44 -17.39 -13.15
C GLY A 85 5.59 -17.48 -11.87
N LEU A 86 4.89 -16.41 -11.49
CA LEU A 86 3.85 -16.51 -10.47
C LEU A 86 2.68 -17.37 -10.97
N PRO A 87 2.07 -18.21 -10.13
CA PRO A 87 0.85 -18.91 -10.49
C PRO A 87 -0.30 -17.97 -10.84
N ASP A 88 -1.11 -18.35 -11.82
CA ASP A 88 -2.32 -17.62 -12.19
C ASP A 88 -3.26 -17.49 -10.99
N GLY A 89 -3.86 -16.30 -10.84
CA GLY A 89 -4.79 -16.01 -9.75
C GLY A 89 -4.15 -15.75 -8.37
N LEU A 90 -2.85 -16.00 -8.18
CA LEU A 90 -2.20 -15.78 -6.88
C LEU A 90 -2.34 -14.33 -6.39
N LEU A 91 -2.09 -13.36 -7.28
CA LEU A 91 -2.21 -11.94 -6.92
C LEU A 91 -3.66 -11.55 -6.63
N SER A 92 -4.62 -12.04 -7.42
CA SER A 92 -6.06 -11.80 -7.23
C SER A 92 -6.63 -12.46 -5.97
N ALA A 93 -6.00 -13.53 -5.48
CA ALA A 93 -6.34 -14.17 -4.22
C ALA A 93 -5.86 -13.35 -3.00
N LEU A 94 -4.74 -12.64 -3.14
CA LEU A 94 -4.14 -11.84 -2.07
C LEU A 94 -4.61 -10.38 -2.07
N LEU A 95 -5.06 -9.87 -3.21
CA LEU A 95 -5.39 -8.46 -3.43
C LEU A 95 -6.74 -8.35 -4.19
N PRO A 96 -7.55 -7.32 -3.93
CA PRO A 96 -7.32 -6.18 -3.04
C PRO A 96 -7.46 -6.50 -1.55
N GLY A 97 -7.05 -5.57 -0.69
CA GLY A 97 -7.31 -5.61 0.75
C GLY A 97 -6.08 -5.41 1.64
N PRO A 98 -6.10 -5.96 2.88
CA PRO A 98 -5.09 -5.72 3.90
C PRO A 98 -3.83 -6.57 3.71
N VAL A 99 -3.38 -6.78 2.47
CA VAL A 99 -2.16 -7.51 2.12
C VAL A 99 -1.23 -6.62 1.31
N THR A 100 0.06 -6.77 1.52
CA THR A 100 1.11 -6.15 0.70
C THR A 100 2.03 -7.25 0.22
N VAL A 101 2.13 -7.42 -1.09
CA VAL A 101 3.02 -8.41 -1.70
C VAL A 101 4.36 -7.75 -2.02
N VAL A 102 5.46 -8.43 -1.74
CA VAL A 102 6.79 -7.99 -2.13
C VAL A 102 7.16 -8.73 -3.40
N LEU A 103 7.41 -7.96 -4.46
CA LEU A 103 7.70 -8.47 -5.79
C LEU A 103 9.02 -7.87 -6.30
N PRO A 104 9.78 -8.62 -7.13
CA PRO A 104 10.97 -8.06 -7.76
C PRO A 104 10.63 -6.87 -8.64
N ARG A 105 11.55 -5.91 -8.75
CA ARG A 105 11.45 -4.84 -9.73
C ARG A 105 11.57 -5.39 -11.14
N LEU A 106 10.94 -4.70 -12.09
CA LEU A 106 11.27 -4.86 -13.49
C LEU A 106 12.74 -4.49 -13.74
N ARG A 107 13.37 -5.13 -14.73
CA ARG A 107 14.72 -4.73 -15.19
C ARG A 107 14.72 -3.29 -15.68
N ASP A 108 13.72 -2.95 -16.48
CA ASP A 108 13.44 -1.61 -16.95
C ASP A 108 12.39 -0.96 -16.02
N ASP A 109 12.82 -0.63 -14.81
CA ASP A 109 11.96 -0.05 -13.77
C ASP A 109 11.43 1.34 -14.19
N PRO A 110 10.11 1.52 -14.37
CA PRO A 110 9.53 2.81 -14.72
C PRO A 110 9.45 3.78 -13.53
N LEU A 111 9.67 3.28 -12.30
CA LEU A 111 9.64 4.08 -11.09
C LEU A 111 11.04 4.61 -10.75
N ASN A 112 11.04 5.71 -10.00
CA ASN A 112 12.28 6.38 -9.65
C ASN A 112 13.12 5.48 -8.72
N ARG A 113 14.42 5.29 -9.01
CA ARG A 113 15.32 4.51 -8.13
C ARG A 113 15.47 5.11 -6.72
N GLU A 114 15.17 6.40 -6.55
CA GLU A 114 15.08 7.06 -5.25
C GLU A 114 13.89 6.55 -4.41
N LEU A 115 12.89 5.92 -5.04
CA LEU A 115 11.90 5.12 -4.34
C LEU A 115 12.57 3.80 -3.96
N ASN A 116 12.96 3.66 -2.70
CA ASN A 116 13.67 2.50 -2.11
C ASN A 116 15.05 2.24 -2.75
N PRO A 117 16.04 3.13 -2.56
CA PRO A 117 17.37 2.97 -3.15
C PRO A 117 18.05 1.69 -2.65
N ASN A 118 18.74 0.99 -3.55
CA ASN A 118 19.46 -0.27 -3.29
C ASN A 118 18.56 -1.45 -2.86
N ILE A 119 17.25 -1.39 -3.11
CA ILE A 119 16.31 -2.48 -2.84
C ILE A 119 15.72 -2.94 -4.16
N ASN A 120 15.96 -4.19 -4.55
CA ASN A 120 15.57 -4.76 -5.85
C ASN A 120 14.11 -5.25 -5.91
N SER A 121 13.28 -4.87 -4.94
CA SER A 121 11.88 -5.25 -4.85
C SER A 121 11.01 -4.08 -4.39
N PHE A 122 9.71 -4.19 -4.66
CA PHE A 122 8.69 -3.27 -4.14
C PHE A 122 7.70 -4.03 -3.28
N GLY A 123 7.29 -3.43 -2.17
CA GLY A 123 6.02 -3.77 -1.54
C GLY A 123 4.89 -3.14 -2.33
N VAL A 124 3.98 -3.94 -2.87
CA VAL A 124 2.84 -3.52 -3.69
C VAL A 124 1.54 -3.88 -2.98
N ARG A 125 0.60 -2.94 -3.00
CA ARG A 125 -0.74 -3.12 -2.43
C ARG A 125 -1.80 -2.61 -3.39
N VAL A 126 -2.97 -3.25 -3.38
CA VAL A 126 -4.21 -2.72 -3.94
C VAL A 126 -5.17 -2.56 -2.77
N PRO A 127 -5.31 -1.35 -2.19
CA PRO A 127 -6.12 -1.16 -0.97
C PRO A 127 -7.61 -1.36 -1.25
N ASP A 128 -8.33 -2.03 -0.35
CA ASP A 128 -9.80 -2.12 -0.43
C ASP A 128 -10.47 -0.94 0.31
N CYS A 129 -10.15 0.27 -0.14
CA CYS A 129 -10.65 1.51 0.47
C CYS A 129 -11.22 2.41 -0.60
N GLY A 130 -12.53 2.69 -0.53
CA GLY A 130 -13.25 3.44 -1.56
C GLY A 130 -12.67 4.83 -1.85
N PHE A 131 -12.17 5.54 -0.83
CA PHE A 131 -11.51 6.83 -1.04
C PHE A 131 -10.16 6.67 -1.76
N VAL A 132 -9.32 5.74 -1.31
CA VAL A 132 -7.99 5.49 -1.91
C VAL A 132 -8.13 5.02 -3.36
N GLN A 133 -9.10 4.15 -3.64
CA GLN A 133 -9.43 3.68 -4.99
C GLN A 133 -9.85 4.84 -5.91
N LYS A 134 -10.73 5.73 -5.44
CA LYS A 134 -11.11 6.93 -6.21
C LYS A 134 -9.93 7.88 -6.44
N LEU A 135 -9.04 8.02 -5.46
CA LEU A 135 -7.84 8.84 -5.62
C LEU A 135 -6.88 8.25 -6.66
N LEU A 136 -6.61 6.95 -6.61
CA LEU A 136 -5.77 6.24 -7.58
C LEU A 136 -6.37 6.32 -8.98
N TRP A 137 -7.69 6.10 -9.12
CA TRP A 137 -8.40 6.31 -10.36
C TRP A 137 -8.24 7.75 -10.89
N ALA A 138 -8.41 8.76 -10.03
CA ALA A 138 -8.27 10.16 -10.45
C ALA A 138 -6.82 10.52 -10.82
N LEU A 139 -5.82 9.88 -10.17
CA LEU A 139 -4.40 9.98 -10.47
C LEU A 139 -4.03 9.31 -11.80
N ARG A 140 -4.70 8.22 -12.19
CA ARG A 140 -4.55 7.62 -13.52
C ARG A 140 -5.27 8.41 -14.60
N ALA A 141 -6.55 8.75 -14.40
CA ALA A 141 -7.44 9.27 -15.44
C ALA A 141 -7.16 10.71 -15.88
N ASN A 142 -6.66 11.56 -14.99
CA ASN A 142 -6.45 13.00 -15.28
C ASN A 142 -4.97 13.29 -15.55
N GLN A 143 -4.34 12.54 -16.46
CA GLN A 143 -2.99 12.89 -16.90
C GLN A 143 -3.00 14.26 -17.58
N ASP A 144 -1.87 14.95 -17.50
CA ASP A 144 -1.71 16.30 -18.00
C ASP A 144 -2.23 16.40 -19.45
N PRO A 145 -3.24 17.25 -19.74
CA PRO A 145 -3.78 17.41 -21.10
C PRO A 145 -2.77 17.99 -22.09
N SER A 146 -1.57 18.39 -21.64
CA SER A 146 -0.44 18.77 -22.50
C SER A 146 0.49 17.61 -22.86
N LEU A 147 0.30 16.41 -22.29
CA LEU A 147 1.01 15.19 -22.69
C LEU A 147 0.23 14.47 -23.81
N PRO A 148 0.89 13.96 -24.86
CA PRO A 148 0.21 13.32 -25.98
C PRO A 148 -0.65 12.13 -25.54
N ASP A 149 -1.92 12.17 -25.96
CA ASP A 149 -3.06 11.37 -25.47
C ASP A 149 -2.95 9.84 -25.60
N SER A 150 -2.02 9.28 -26.37
CA SER A 150 -2.09 7.85 -26.73
C SER A 150 -1.37 6.88 -25.77
N ASP A 151 -0.27 7.30 -25.12
CA ASP A 151 0.59 6.39 -24.32
C ASP A 151 0.50 6.65 -22.81
N ALA A 152 -0.10 7.78 -22.44
CA ALA A 152 -0.27 8.26 -21.09
C ALA A 152 -1.47 7.58 -20.40
N ALA A 153 -2.62 7.50 -21.09
CA ALA A 153 -3.91 7.12 -20.51
C ALA A 153 -3.97 5.74 -19.83
N ASP A 154 -3.08 4.79 -20.19
CA ASP A 154 -3.05 3.44 -19.60
C ASP A 154 -1.91 3.19 -18.60
N LYS A 155 -1.03 4.19 -18.39
CA LYS A 155 0.01 4.09 -17.37
C LYS A 155 -0.57 4.41 -16.00
N ASP A 156 -0.41 3.48 -15.06
CA ASP A 156 -0.77 3.73 -13.68
C ASP A 156 0.07 4.86 -13.06
N HIS A 157 -0.51 5.49 -12.03
CA HIS A 157 0.16 6.50 -11.23
C HIS A 157 0.30 5.97 -9.80
N PRO A 158 1.37 5.23 -9.46
CA PRO A 158 1.46 4.61 -8.16
C PRO A 158 1.52 5.64 -7.03
N LEU A 159 0.83 5.34 -5.95
CA LEU A 159 0.81 6.14 -4.75
C LEU A 159 1.71 5.50 -3.71
N VAL A 160 2.73 6.19 -3.23
CA VAL A 160 3.43 5.73 -2.03
C VAL A 160 2.48 5.85 -0.85
N LEU A 161 2.36 4.79 -0.06
CA LEU A 161 1.50 4.77 1.13
C LEU A 161 2.24 4.09 2.28
N THR A 162 2.39 4.80 3.39
CA THR A 162 2.98 4.30 4.63
C THR A 162 2.15 4.77 5.81
N SER A 163 2.20 4.09 6.94
CA SER A 163 1.46 4.47 8.16
C SER A 163 1.64 5.94 8.57
N ALA A 164 0.57 6.57 9.07
CA ALA A 164 0.56 7.96 9.52
C ALA A 164 1.03 8.13 10.98
N ASN A 165 2.30 7.81 11.20
CA ASN A 165 2.99 7.97 12.49
C ASN A 165 4.50 8.17 12.27
N ILE A 166 5.21 8.66 13.29
CA ILE A 166 6.68 8.70 13.28
C ILE A 166 7.21 7.26 13.35
N SER A 167 8.33 6.96 12.68
CA SER A 167 8.83 5.58 12.62
C SER A 167 9.22 5.06 14.01
N GLY A 168 8.51 4.03 14.46
CA GLY A 168 8.71 3.43 15.79
C GLY A 168 7.46 3.54 16.66
N ASP A 169 6.63 4.55 16.39
CA ASP A 169 5.39 4.78 17.12
C ASP A 169 4.27 3.82 16.69
N MET A 170 3.19 3.82 17.47
CA MET A 170 1.99 3.07 17.15
C MET A 170 1.34 3.56 15.85
N SER A 171 0.78 2.61 15.10
CA SER A 171 -0.08 2.92 13.95
C SER A 171 -1.33 3.67 14.39
N THR A 172 -1.80 4.60 13.56
CA THR A 172 -2.90 5.48 13.91
C THR A 172 -4.24 5.05 13.33
N LEU A 173 -5.30 5.21 14.13
CA LEU A 173 -6.67 4.80 13.81
C LEU A 173 -7.63 5.98 13.63
N CYS A 174 -7.26 7.17 14.11
CA CYS A 174 -8.01 8.40 13.89
C CYS A 174 -7.05 9.58 13.70
N VAL A 175 -7.58 10.70 13.21
CA VAL A 175 -6.76 11.85 12.79
C VAL A 175 -6.12 12.59 13.97
N GLU A 176 -6.71 12.47 15.15
CA GLU A 176 -6.24 13.05 16.41
C GLU A 176 -4.91 12.44 16.86
N GLU A 177 -4.69 11.15 16.60
CA GLU A 177 -3.49 10.40 17.04
C GLU A 177 -2.20 10.83 16.31
N PHE A 178 -2.32 11.61 15.24
CA PHE A 178 -1.16 12.16 14.50
C PHE A 178 -1.26 13.67 14.28
N ARG A 179 -1.97 14.39 15.15
CA ARG A 179 -2.15 15.84 15.05
C ARG A 179 -0.83 16.61 15.01
N ASP A 180 0.20 16.10 15.68
CA ASP A 180 1.52 16.71 15.76
C ASP A 180 2.25 16.82 14.41
N ILE A 181 1.92 15.93 13.45
CA ILE A 181 2.53 15.98 12.11
C ILE A 181 1.70 16.76 11.09
N TRP A 182 0.47 17.20 11.42
CA TRP A 182 -0.36 18.00 10.50
C TRP A 182 0.36 19.24 9.96
N PRO A 183 1.21 19.95 10.75
CA PRO A 183 2.03 21.04 10.27
C PRO A 183 2.92 20.76 9.05
N LEU A 184 3.19 19.49 8.79
CA LEU A 184 4.09 19.05 7.74
C LEU A 184 3.34 18.52 6.50
N LEU A 185 2.01 18.45 6.56
CA LEU A 185 1.12 17.88 5.53
C LEU A 185 0.40 18.97 4.75
N ASP A 186 0.06 18.67 3.51
CA ASP A 186 -0.68 19.59 2.64
C ASP A 186 -2.21 19.37 2.72
N LEU A 187 -2.65 18.19 3.18
CA LEU A 187 -4.05 17.84 3.39
C LEU A 187 -4.19 16.69 4.39
N VAL A 188 -5.18 16.78 5.27
CA VAL A 188 -5.67 15.65 6.06
C VAL A 188 -7.07 15.30 5.59
N VAL A 189 -7.27 14.05 5.15
CA VAL A 189 -8.59 13.53 4.83
C VAL A 189 -9.08 12.73 6.04
N ASP A 190 -10.15 13.20 6.67
CA ASP A 190 -10.73 12.59 7.85
C ASP A 190 -11.87 11.64 7.45
N GLY A 191 -11.63 10.34 7.68
CA GLY A 191 -12.60 9.27 7.51
C GLY A 191 -13.27 8.82 8.80
N GLY A 192 -13.03 9.54 9.91
CA GLY A 192 -13.38 9.09 11.26
C GLY A 192 -12.48 7.97 11.78
N PRO A 193 -12.83 7.38 12.94
CA PRO A 193 -12.09 6.26 13.53
C PRO A 193 -12.17 4.99 12.66
N ILE A 194 -11.02 4.37 12.42
CA ILE A 194 -10.92 3.05 11.77
C ILE A 194 -11.16 1.98 12.83
N CYS A 195 -12.39 1.46 12.90
CA CYS A 195 -12.73 0.38 13.82
C CYS A 195 -12.20 -0.98 13.34
N SER A 196 -11.71 -1.79 14.27
CA SER A 196 -11.65 -3.25 14.10
C SER A 196 -13.02 -3.85 14.44
N SER A 197 -13.30 -5.08 14.00
CA SER A 197 -14.52 -5.77 14.43
C SER A 197 -14.50 -5.86 15.96
N VAL A 198 -15.67 -5.67 16.58
CA VAL A 198 -15.87 -5.40 18.03
C VAL A 198 -15.20 -6.44 18.96
N ASN A 199 -14.78 -7.59 18.44
CA ASN A 199 -14.16 -8.69 19.19
C ASN A 199 -12.64 -8.84 18.95
N SER A 200 -12.02 -7.98 18.16
CA SER A 200 -10.58 -8.04 17.86
C SER A 200 -9.87 -6.92 18.62
N GLY A 201 -9.15 -7.31 19.69
CA GLY A 201 -8.50 -6.38 20.62
C GLY A 201 -7.62 -5.33 19.94
N GLU A 202 -7.30 -4.26 20.66
CA GLU A 202 -6.67 -3.03 20.12
C GLU A 202 -5.40 -3.31 19.28
N THR A 203 -4.59 -4.30 19.66
CA THR A 203 -3.40 -4.73 18.91
C THR A 203 -3.71 -5.17 17.47
N ILE A 204 -4.83 -5.86 17.25
CA ILE A 204 -5.26 -6.30 15.92
C ILE A 204 -5.78 -5.11 15.11
N ALA A 205 -6.42 -4.15 15.76
CA ALA A 205 -6.92 -2.93 15.11
C ALA A 205 -5.77 -2.10 14.52
N ARG A 206 -4.67 -1.96 15.27
CA ARG A 206 -3.48 -1.19 14.87
C ARG A 206 -2.55 -1.97 13.94
N ALA A 207 -2.87 -3.22 13.62
CA ALA A 207 -2.11 -4.02 12.67
C ALA A 207 -2.24 -3.43 11.27
N GLY A 208 -1.10 -3.15 10.64
CA GLY A 208 -1.07 -2.78 9.22
C GLY A 208 -1.41 -3.97 8.31
N SER A 209 -1.18 -3.81 7.01
CA SER A 209 -1.32 -4.93 6.07
C SER A 209 -0.38 -6.09 6.39
N THR A 210 -0.79 -7.30 6.09
CA THR A 210 0.11 -8.46 6.15
C THR A 210 1.08 -8.40 4.98
N ILE A 211 2.37 -8.63 5.23
CA ILE A 211 3.42 -8.49 4.20
C ILE A 211 3.91 -9.86 3.78
N VAL A 212 3.83 -10.15 2.48
CA VAL A 212 4.18 -11.45 1.88
C VAL A 212 5.28 -11.25 0.87
N ASP A 213 6.42 -11.88 1.08
CA ASP A 213 7.47 -11.97 0.08
C ASP A 213 7.13 -13.05 -0.95
N LEU A 214 7.00 -12.63 -2.21
CA LEU A 214 6.77 -13.51 -3.35
C LEU A 214 7.99 -13.58 -4.28
N CYS A 215 9.13 -12.96 -3.93
CA CYS A 215 10.31 -12.92 -4.80
C CYS A 215 10.88 -14.30 -5.14
N SER A 216 10.71 -15.28 -4.25
CA SER A 216 11.19 -16.66 -4.44
C SER A 216 10.15 -17.60 -5.07
N VAL A 217 8.92 -17.13 -5.33
CA VAL A 217 7.83 -18.00 -5.80
C VAL A 217 8.12 -18.58 -7.18
N ALA A 218 8.61 -17.75 -8.10
CA ALA A 218 8.90 -18.18 -9.47
C ALA A 218 10.03 -19.23 -9.54
N LEU A 219 11.01 -19.14 -8.63
CA LEU A 219 12.21 -19.99 -8.66
C LEU A 219 12.09 -21.23 -7.77
N ARG A 220 11.47 -21.11 -6.60
CA ARG A 220 11.45 -22.15 -5.57
C ARG A 220 10.05 -22.59 -5.16
N ARG A 221 9.01 -21.96 -5.70
CA ARG A 221 7.62 -22.11 -5.22
C ARG A 221 7.53 -21.85 -3.71
N GLU A 222 8.25 -20.85 -3.23
CA GLU A 222 8.27 -20.48 -1.82
C GLU A 222 7.87 -19.03 -1.63
N TYR A 223 7.08 -18.75 -0.60
CA TYR A 223 6.76 -17.42 -0.12
C TYR A 223 7.18 -17.27 1.34
N ARG A 224 7.34 -16.03 1.80
CA ARG A 224 7.68 -15.74 3.20
C ARG A 224 6.73 -14.71 3.75
N VAL A 225 6.11 -14.97 4.89
CA VAL A 225 5.39 -13.92 5.61
C VAL A 225 6.42 -13.08 6.36
N ILE A 226 6.64 -11.84 5.90
CA ILE A 226 7.61 -10.91 6.51
C ILE A 226 7.00 -10.29 7.78
N ARG A 227 5.69 -10.04 7.76
CA ARG A 227 4.97 -9.43 8.88
C ARG A 227 3.52 -9.90 8.89
N ASP A 228 3.08 -10.42 10.03
CA ASP A 228 1.65 -10.61 10.30
C ASP A 228 0.95 -9.26 10.50
N GLY A 229 -0.15 -9.07 9.78
CA GLY A 229 -0.96 -7.86 9.81
C GLY A 229 -2.41 -8.16 10.14
N ARG A 230 -3.32 -7.31 9.65
CA ARG A 230 -4.76 -7.41 9.89
C ARG A 230 -5.38 -8.71 9.35
N LEU A 231 -4.71 -9.42 8.45
CA LEU A 231 -5.18 -10.67 7.88
C LEU A 231 -4.12 -11.78 7.96
N VAL A 232 -4.47 -12.92 8.56
CA VAL A 232 -3.54 -14.06 8.62
C VAL A 232 -3.65 -14.89 7.33
N ILE A 233 -2.55 -14.98 6.58
CA ILE A 233 -2.55 -15.52 5.20
C ILE A 233 -2.83 -17.02 5.11
N ILE A 234 -2.58 -17.76 6.20
CA ILE A 234 -2.85 -19.21 6.26
C ILE A 234 -4.30 -19.49 5.83
N SER A 235 -5.24 -18.61 6.17
CA SER A 235 -6.65 -18.75 5.81
C SER A 235 -6.95 -18.54 4.31
N ILE A 236 -6.16 -17.74 3.58
CA ILE A 236 -6.39 -17.45 2.15
C ILE A 236 -5.84 -18.58 1.27
N LEU A 237 -4.58 -18.96 1.47
CA LEU A 237 -3.93 -19.93 0.59
C LEU A 237 -4.48 -21.35 0.77
N SER A 238 -5.04 -21.66 1.95
CA SER A 238 -5.75 -22.93 2.19
C SER A 238 -7.09 -23.03 1.45
N GLY A 239 -7.74 -21.90 1.14
CA GLY A 239 -9.05 -21.86 0.49
C GLY A 239 -9.00 -21.79 -1.04
N VAL A 240 -7.88 -21.34 -1.62
CA VAL A 240 -7.70 -21.20 -3.08
C VAL A 240 -7.19 -22.49 -3.73
N TRP A 241 -6.52 -23.36 -2.96
CA TRP A 241 -6.07 -24.69 -3.41
C TRP A 241 -6.55 -25.83 -2.48
N PRO A 242 -7.87 -26.12 -2.43
CA PRO A 242 -8.38 -27.17 -1.55
C PRO A 242 -7.92 -28.59 -1.94
N LEU A 243 -7.54 -28.85 -3.21
CA LEU A 243 -7.19 -30.20 -3.66
C LEU A 243 -5.75 -30.65 -3.37
N PHE A 244 -4.84 -29.75 -3.02
CA PHE A 244 -3.42 -30.10 -2.85
C PHE A 244 -2.91 -30.00 -1.42
N PHE A 245 -3.67 -29.39 -0.51
CA PHE A 245 -3.32 -29.26 0.90
C PHE A 245 -3.54 -30.53 1.74
N ALA A 246 -4.24 -31.55 1.20
CA ALA A 246 -4.62 -32.76 1.94
C ALA A 246 -3.44 -33.60 2.45
N VAL A 247 -2.20 -33.34 2.01
CA VAL A 247 -1.01 -34.12 2.43
C VAL A 247 -0.39 -33.62 3.74
N TRP A 248 -0.75 -32.43 4.26
CA TRP A 248 -0.13 -31.90 5.49
C TRP A 248 -1.07 -31.74 6.70
N CYS A 249 -2.37 -31.96 6.57
CA CYS A 249 -3.33 -31.84 7.68
C CYS A 249 -3.24 -32.95 8.76
N PHE A 250 -2.21 -33.79 8.76
CA PHE A 250 -2.05 -34.89 9.73
C PHE A 250 -0.81 -34.81 10.63
N LEU A 251 -0.28 -33.61 10.89
CA LEU A 251 0.60 -33.41 12.05
C LEU A 251 0.11 -32.22 12.89
N PRO A 252 -0.51 -32.48 14.05
CA PRO A 252 -0.79 -31.44 15.02
C PRO A 252 0.53 -31.15 15.73
N LEU A 253 1.12 -29.98 15.47
CA LEU A 253 2.10 -29.25 16.29
C LEU A 253 2.90 -28.36 15.34
N LEU A 254 2.66 -27.04 15.38
CA LEU A 254 3.69 -25.99 15.45
C LEU A 254 3.01 -24.63 15.33
N ASN A 255 2.72 -24.06 16.49
CA ASN A 255 2.79 -22.62 16.70
C ASN A 255 4.20 -22.17 16.33
N GLU A 256 4.41 -21.63 15.13
CA GLU A 256 5.54 -20.74 14.83
C GLU A 256 5.14 -19.80 13.69
N CYS A 257 4.66 -18.62 14.09
CA CYS A 257 4.35 -17.49 13.23
C CYS A 257 5.68 -16.86 12.74
N ILE A 258 5.75 -16.52 11.45
CA ILE A 258 6.93 -15.99 10.72
C ILE A 258 7.91 -17.09 10.23
N GLY A 259 8.09 -17.20 8.91
CA GLY A 259 9.01 -18.17 8.30
C GLY A 259 8.83 -18.38 6.79
N GLU A 260 9.78 -19.08 6.16
CA GLU A 260 9.64 -19.55 4.76
C GLU A 260 8.58 -20.64 4.67
N ARG A 261 7.73 -20.55 3.65
CA ARG A 261 6.63 -21.48 3.40
C ARG A 261 6.62 -21.88 1.92
N ARG A 262 6.27 -23.13 1.64
CA ARG A 262 6.22 -23.66 0.28
C ARG A 262 4.80 -23.58 -0.28
N LEU A 263 4.65 -23.11 -1.50
CA LEU A 263 3.45 -23.30 -2.32
C LEU A 263 3.46 -24.75 -2.80
N LEU A 264 2.40 -25.48 -2.49
CA LEU A 264 2.18 -26.81 -3.04
C LEU A 264 1.68 -26.66 -4.49
N ASN A 265 2.05 -27.61 -5.35
CA ASN A 265 1.54 -27.70 -6.74
C ASN A 265 0.03 -27.83 -6.74
#